data_AF-A0A2R4WLX9-F1
#
_entry.id   AF-A0A2R4WLX9-F1
#
_cell.length_a   1.000
_cell.length_b   1.000
_cell.length_c   1.000
_cell.angle_alpha   90.00
_cell.angle_beta   90.00
_cell.angle_gamma   90.00
#
_symmetry.space_group_name_H-M   'P 1'
#
loop_
_entity.id
_entity.type
_entity.pdbx_description
1 polymer ?
#
loop_
_entity_poly.entity_id
_entity_poly.type
_entity_poly.pdbx_seq_one_letter_code
_entity_poly.pdbx_strand_id
1 'polypeptide(L)'
;MKPGYSYSEPPAGAVTCLTCRRMNLAITRQEAERRAAEANACRRLGDPRPPVTIDYWACCVRPRFRRARLGDCPDGSTYGAVVCERLDEG
;
A
#
# COMPACT_ATOMS: atom_id res chain seq x y z
N MET A 1 7.28 -25.22 21.34
CA MET A 1 7.88 -24.76 20.08
C MET A 1 7.47 -23.31 19.87
N LYS A 2 8.41 -22.37 19.76
CA LYS A 2 8.05 -21.02 19.31
C LYS A 2 7.66 -21.15 17.83
N PRO A 3 6.51 -20.62 17.38
CA PRO A 3 6.24 -20.56 15.95
C PRO A 3 7.38 -19.74 15.33
N GLY A 4 8.24 -20.40 14.57
CA GLY A 4 9.27 -19.72 13.80
C GLY A 4 8.56 -18.96 12.70
N TYR A 5 8.73 -17.64 12.64
CA TYR A 5 8.29 -16.88 11.49
C TYR A 5 9.16 -17.30 10.30
N SER A 6 8.54 -17.85 9.27
CA SER A 6 9.17 -18.00 7.96
C SER A 6 9.03 -16.68 7.19
N TYR A 7 9.97 -16.43 6.31
CA TYR A 7 10.01 -15.22 5.49
C TYR A 7 10.25 -15.62 4.05
N SER A 8 9.36 -15.22 3.16
CA SER A 8 9.54 -15.31 1.72
C SER A 8 10.23 -14.07 1.18
N GLU A 9 10.87 -14.20 0.02
CA GLU A 9 11.36 -13.04 -0.71
C GLU A 9 10.20 -12.06 -1.00
N PRO A 10 10.37 -10.76 -0.69
CA PRO A 10 9.35 -9.78 -0.99
C PRO A 10 9.04 -9.75 -2.49
N PRO A 11 7.75 -9.60 -2.87
CA PRO A 11 7.38 -9.49 -4.27
C PRO A 11 8.04 -8.28 -4.93
N ALA A 12 8.25 -8.35 -6.25
CA ALA A 12 8.81 -7.25 -7.01
C ALA A 12 7.99 -5.96 -6.81
N GLY A 13 8.66 -4.84 -6.56
CA GLY A 13 8.00 -3.56 -6.26
C GLY A 13 7.51 -3.42 -4.82
N ALA A 14 7.75 -4.40 -3.94
CA ALA A 14 7.45 -4.24 -2.52
C ALA A 14 8.36 -3.18 -1.86
N VAL A 15 7.75 -2.38 -1.00
CA VAL A 15 8.39 -1.33 -0.21
C VAL A 15 8.05 -1.48 1.25
N THR A 16 8.98 -1.05 2.11
CA THR A 16 8.76 -0.97 3.55
C THR A 16 8.74 0.49 3.95
N CYS A 17 7.64 0.93 4.56
CA CYS A 17 7.56 2.26 5.16
C CYS A 17 8.43 2.31 6.41
N LEU A 18 9.43 3.16 6.45
CA LEU A 18 10.32 3.31 7.61
C LEU A 18 9.64 4.01 8.79
N THR A 19 8.50 4.68 8.56
CA THR A 19 7.72 5.35 9.60
C THR A 19 6.92 4.34 10.42
N CYS A 20 6.14 3.47 9.77
CA CYS A 20 5.27 2.49 10.45
C CYS A 20 5.76 1.04 10.37
N ARG A 21 6.89 0.78 9.68
CA ARG A 21 7.51 -0.54 9.46
C ARG A 21 6.65 -1.56 8.71
N ARG A 22 5.52 -1.14 8.14
CA ARG A 22 4.70 -2.02 7.30
C ARG A 22 5.28 -2.16 5.91
N MET A 23 5.31 -3.40 5.41
CA MET A 23 5.55 -3.70 4.01
C MET A 23 4.26 -3.49 3.22
N ASN A 24 4.37 -2.89 2.04
CA ASN A 24 3.28 -2.68 1.09
C ASN A 24 3.80 -2.85 -0.34
N LEU A 25 2.89 -3.05 -1.30
CA LEU A 25 3.22 -3.01 -2.72
C LEU A 25 3.21 -1.57 -3.21
N ALA A 26 4.29 -1.11 -3.83
CA ALA A 26 4.28 0.16 -4.53
C ALA A 26 3.40 0.05 -5.79
N ILE A 27 2.45 0.96 -5.92
CA ILE A 27 1.63 1.14 -7.12
C ILE A 27 1.85 2.53 -7.70
N THR A 28 1.64 2.68 -9.00
CA THR A 28 1.62 3.99 -9.67
C THR A 28 0.34 4.74 -9.34
N ARG A 29 0.37 6.05 -9.52
CA ARG A 29 -0.78 6.95 -9.41
C ARG A 29 -1.87 6.54 -10.39
N GLN A 30 -1.50 6.20 -11.63
CA GLN A 30 -2.44 5.72 -12.63
C GLN A 30 -3.18 4.45 -12.17
N GLU A 31 -2.47 3.49 -11.56
CA GLU A 31 -3.09 2.28 -11.01
C GLU A 31 -3.98 2.59 -9.81
N ALA A 32 -3.59 3.55 -8.96
CA ALA A 32 -4.44 4.03 -7.88
C ALA A 32 -5.72 4.70 -8.39
N GLU A 33 -5.62 5.55 -9.42
CA GLU A 33 -6.76 6.20 -10.08
C GLU A 33 -7.71 5.19 -10.71
N ARG A 34 -7.16 4.17 -11.39
CA ARG A 34 -7.94 3.06 -11.95
C ARG A 34 -8.74 2.34 -10.87
N ARG A 35 -8.08 1.95 -9.76
CA ARG A 35 -8.74 1.29 -8.62
C ARG A 35 -9.75 2.19 -7.93
N ALA A 36 -9.50 3.49 -7.84
CA ALA A 36 -10.45 4.47 -7.29
C ALA A 36 -11.71 4.56 -8.16
N ALA A 37 -11.54 4.65 -9.48
CA ALA A 37 -12.64 4.68 -10.42
C ALA A 37 -13.48 3.40 -10.34
N GLU A 38 -12.84 2.22 -10.30
CA GLU A 38 -13.53 0.93 -10.14
C GLU A 38 -14.29 0.85 -8.80
N ALA A 39 -13.64 1.23 -7.69
CA ALA A 39 -14.28 1.23 -6.37
C ALA A 39 -15.47 2.20 -6.31
N ASN A 40 -15.35 3.36 -6.96
CA ASN A 40 -16.41 4.36 -6.99
C ASN A 40 -17.54 4.01 -7.96
N ALA A 41 -17.28 3.30 -9.05
CA ALA A 41 -18.29 2.84 -10.01
C ALA A 41 -19.27 1.83 -9.37
N CYS A 42 -18.79 1.01 -8.44
CA CYS A 42 -19.61 0.04 -7.71
C CYS A 42 -20.41 0.65 -6.54
N ARG A 43 -20.37 1.98 -6.36
CA ARG A 43 -21.07 2.65 -5.25
C ARG A 43 -22.56 2.72 -5.52
N ARG A 44 -23.34 2.45 -4.48
CA ARG A 44 -24.80 2.64 -4.53
C ARG A 44 -25.12 4.13 -4.48
N LEU A 45 -26.12 4.54 -5.25
CA LEU A 45 -26.73 5.87 -5.14
C LEU A 45 -27.21 6.09 -3.70
N GLY A 46 -26.75 7.18 -3.07
CA GLY A 46 -27.04 7.51 -1.68
C GLY A 46 -26.09 6.93 -0.64
N ASP A 47 -24.98 6.29 -1.03
CA ASP A 47 -23.96 5.85 -0.06
C ASP A 47 -23.33 7.08 0.63
N PRO A 48 -23.45 7.21 1.97
CA PRO A 48 -23.02 8.40 2.70
C PRO A 48 -21.50 8.51 2.87
N ARG A 49 -20.74 7.46 2.54
CA ARG A 49 -19.27 7.49 2.68
C ARG A 49 -18.68 8.44 1.62
N PRO A 50 -17.56 9.10 1.88
CA PRO A 50 -16.87 9.83 0.82
C PRO A 50 -16.41 8.88 -0.30
N PRO A 51 -16.26 9.38 -1.55
CA PRO A 51 -15.65 8.60 -2.62
C PRO A 51 -14.20 8.24 -2.28
N VAL A 52 -13.73 7.11 -2.80
CA VAL A 52 -12.34 6.70 -2.67
C VAL A 52 -11.48 7.61 -3.55
N THR A 53 -10.48 8.26 -2.95
CA THR A 53 -9.48 9.09 -3.65
C THR A 53 -8.10 8.43 -3.59
N ILE A 54 -7.14 8.97 -4.32
CA ILE A 54 -5.75 8.48 -4.34
C ILE A 54 -5.13 8.44 -2.93
N ASP A 55 -5.55 9.34 -2.03
CA ASP A 55 -5.12 9.36 -0.63
C ASP A 55 -5.44 8.08 0.15
N TYR A 56 -6.40 7.28 -0.32
CA TYR A 56 -6.70 5.97 0.26
C TYR A 56 -5.47 5.03 0.24
N TRP A 57 -4.59 5.19 -0.74
CA TRP A 57 -3.34 4.43 -0.87
C TRP A 57 -2.13 5.16 -0.26
N ALA A 58 -2.34 6.21 0.55
CA ALA A 58 -1.26 6.80 1.34
C ALA A 58 -0.95 5.92 2.56
N CYS A 59 0.33 5.62 2.80
CA CYS A 59 0.72 4.78 3.94
C CYS A 59 0.72 5.55 5.28
N CYS A 60 1.37 6.70 5.29
CA CYS A 60 1.54 7.58 6.45
C CYS A 60 1.50 9.03 5.93
N VAL A 61 1.32 10.00 6.81
CA VAL A 61 1.30 11.43 6.43
C VAL A 61 2.60 11.88 5.73
N ARG A 62 3.75 11.34 6.17
CA ARG A 62 5.07 11.58 5.55
C ARG A 62 5.86 10.27 5.47
N PRO A 63 5.54 9.40 4.50
CA PRO A 63 6.14 8.08 4.45
C PRO A 63 7.57 8.17 3.90
N ARG A 64 8.48 7.41 4.51
CA ARG A 64 9.83 7.19 3.99
C ARG A 64 9.92 5.74 3.52
N PHE A 65 9.86 5.52 2.22
CA PHE A 65 9.89 4.18 1.66
C PHE A 65 11.32 3.75 1.33
N ARG A 66 11.62 2.48 1.58
CA ARG A 66 12.75 1.77 0.98
C ARG A 66 12.24 0.50 0.30
N ARG A 67 13.03 -0.07 -0.61
CA ARG A 67 12.74 -1.42 -1.12
C ARG A 67 12.62 -2.41 0.03
N ALA A 68 11.62 -3.28 -0.04
CA ALA A 68 11.46 -4.37 0.91
C ALA A 68 12.60 -5.36 0.76
N ARG A 69 12.98 -6.01 1.87
CA ARG A 69 14.00 -7.06 1.90
C ARG A 69 13.47 -8.26 2.69
N LEU A 70 14.12 -9.41 2.50
CA LEU A 70 13.83 -10.61 3.28
C LEU A 70 13.87 -10.28 4.79
N GLY A 71 12.84 -10.72 5.53
CA GLY A 71 12.68 -10.40 6.95
C GLY A 71 11.76 -9.21 7.25
N ASP A 72 11.35 -8.41 6.25
CA ASP A 72 10.48 -7.25 6.48
C ASP A 72 9.00 -7.62 6.71
N CYS A 73 8.58 -8.77 6.20
CA CYS A 73 7.20 -9.23 6.28
C CYS A 73 7.20 -10.75 6.48
N PRO A 74 6.72 -11.26 7.63
CA PRO A 74 6.62 -12.69 7.85
C PRO A 74 5.55 -13.30 6.96
N ASP A 75 5.73 -14.56 6.58
CA ASP A 75 4.79 -15.29 5.74
C ASP A 75 3.39 -15.32 6.36
N GLY A 76 2.37 -15.25 5.51
CA GLY A 76 0.97 -15.16 5.93
C GLY A 76 0.51 -13.75 6.36
N SER A 77 1.41 -12.76 6.38
CA SER A 77 1.04 -11.37 6.61
C SER A 77 0.33 -10.77 5.40
N THR A 78 -0.69 -9.96 5.66
CA THR A 78 -1.33 -9.14 4.63
C THR A 78 -0.55 -7.84 4.44
N TYR A 79 -0.39 -7.44 3.19
CA TYR A 79 0.22 -6.17 2.80
C TYR A 79 -0.74 -5.39 1.91
N GLY A 80 -0.76 -4.07 2.09
CA GLY A 80 -1.58 -3.16 1.29
C GLY A 80 -0.87 -2.73 0.00
N ALA A 81 -1.54 -1.86 -0.74
CA ALA A 81 -0.95 -1.12 -1.85
C ALA A 81 -0.74 0.34 -1.43
N VAL A 82 0.39 0.92 -1.84
CA VAL A 82 0.72 2.31 -1.52
C VAL A 82 1.23 3.05 -2.75
N VAL A 83 0.83 4.30 -2.91
CA VAL A 83 1.39 5.18 -3.93
C VAL A 83 2.73 5.71 -3.41
N CYS A 84 3.82 5.32 -4.08
CA CYS A 84 5.18 5.72 -3.72
C CYS A 84 5.72 6.89 -4.52
N GLU A 85 4.98 7.34 -5.54
CA GLU A 85 5.21 8.62 -6.18
C GLU A 85 4.96 9.69 -5.11
N ARG A 86 6.03 10.20 -4.49
CA ARG A 86 5.94 11.52 -3.91
C ARG A 86 5.47 12.41 -5.05
N LEU A 87 4.43 13.21 -4.80
CA LEU A 87 4.13 14.40 -5.56
C LEU A 87 5.46 15.13 -5.83
N ASP A 88 6.01 14.96 -7.03
CA ASP A 88 7.06 15.80 -7.58
C ASP A 88 6.36 17.09 -8.04
N GLU A 89 5.76 17.80 -7.09
CA GLU A 89 5.15 19.12 -7.26
C GLU A 89 5.49 19.91 -5.99
N GLY A 90 6.69 20.49 -6.01
CA GLY A 90 6.97 21.74 -5.33
C GLY A 90 6.60 22.90 -6.24
#